data_AF-A0A3M0C9A5-F1
#
_entry.id   AF-A0A3M0C9A5-F1
#
_cell.length_a   1.000
_cell.length_b   1.000
_cell.length_c   1.000
_cell.angle_alpha   90.00
_cell.angle_beta   90.00
_cell.angle_gamma   90.00
#
_symmetry.space_group_name_H-M   'P 1'
#
loop_
_entity.id
_entity.type
_entity.pdbx_description
1 polymer ?
#
loop_
_entity_poly.entity_id
_entity_poly.type
_entity_poly.pdbx_seq_one_letter_code
_entity_poly.pdbx_strand_id
1 'polypeptide(L)'
;MAPKNLKQRIERAAFSRTYRVLLATFGGYAFTVGFFAFFSVLLALLGESPVEAMFWAVLSSFLIYTLVAIWAAATPRPWITSAIIVGGGAAMIGVAPILAAQLGQ
;
A
#
# COMPACT_ATOMS: atom_id res chain seq x y z
N MET A 1 2.35 42.33 -12.62
CA MET A 1 1.36 41.22 -12.67
C MET A 1 2.08 39.96 -13.10
N ALA A 2 2.25 38.99 -12.21
CA ALA A 2 2.83 37.70 -12.59
C ALA A 2 1.94 37.05 -13.67
N PRO A 3 2.51 36.46 -14.74
CA PRO A 3 1.71 35.86 -15.80
C PRO A 3 0.83 34.77 -15.18
N LYS A 4 -0.46 34.74 -15.54
CA LYS A 4 -1.51 33.82 -15.04
C LYS A 4 -1.05 32.35 -14.97
N ASN A 5 -0.10 31.99 -15.84
CA ASN A 5 0.55 30.68 -15.95
C ASN A 5 1.48 30.32 -14.77
N LEU A 6 2.09 31.29 -14.09
CA LEU A 6 3.02 31.01 -12.97
C LEU A 6 2.24 30.52 -11.74
N LYS A 7 1.15 31.20 -11.38
CA LYS A 7 0.30 30.83 -10.24
C LYS A 7 -0.28 29.42 -10.42
N GLN A 8 -0.79 29.12 -11.61
CA GLN A 8 -1.31 27.77 -11.94
C GLN A 8 -0.23 26.68 -11.85
N ARG A 9 1.02 26.96 -12.23
CA ARG A 9 2.11 25.97 -12.12
C ARG A 9 2.48 25.70 -10.67
N ILE A 10 2.51 26.73 -9.82
CA ILE A 10 2.78 26.59 -8.39
C ILE A 10 1.67 25.79 -7.71
N GLU A 11 0.40 26.11 -7.98
CA GLU A 11 -0.76 25.38 -7.43
C GLU A 11 -0.75 23.91 -7.84
N ARG A 12 -0.48 23.60 -9.11
CA ARG A 12 -0.36 22.21 -9.60
C ARG A 12 0.80 21.46 -8.96
N ALA A 13 1.95 22.12 -8.77
CA ALA A 13 3.11 21.52 -8.13
C ALA A 13 2.85 21.24 -6.64
N ALA A 14 2.22 22.19 -5.93
CA ALA A 14 1.82 22.03 -4.54
C ALA A 14 0.81 20.88 -4.39
N PHE A 15 -0.23 20.86 -5.22
CA PHE A 15 -1.23 19.78 -5.24
C PHE A 15 -0.58 18.41 -5.50
N SER A 16 0.32 18.31 -6.47
CA SER A 16 1.05 17.06 -6.77
C SER A 16 1.86 16.55 -5.57
N ARG A 17 2.50 17.45 -4.81
CA ARG A 17 3.25 17.08 -3.59
C ARG A 17 2.31 16.61 -2.49
N THR A 18 1.26 17.37 -2.19
CA THR A 18 0.26 16.98 -1.18
C THR A 18 -0.37 15.63 -1.53
N TYR A 19 -0.73 15.42 -2.79
CA TYR A 19 -1.27 14.15 -3.27
C TYR A 19 -0.32 12.97 -3.02
N ARG A 20 0.98 13.14 -3.34
CA ARG A 20 1.99 12.09 -3.10
C ARG A 20 2.16 11.76 -1.63
N VAL A 21 2.14 12.78 -0.76
CA VAL A 21 2.19 12.57 0.70
C VAL A 21 0.96 11.80 1.16
N LEU A 22 -0.24 12.22 0.75
CA LEU A 22 -1.47 11.52 1.08
C LEU A 22 -1.47 10.07 0.57
N LEU A 23 -0.99 9.85 -0.66
CA LEU A 23 -0.87 8.52 -1.23
C LEU A 23 0.14 7.65 -0.46
N ALA A 24 1.30 8.20 -0.12
CA ALA A 24 2.33 7.49 0.64
C ALA A 24 1.81 7.09 2.03
N THR A 25 1.10 7.98 2.71
CA THR A 25 0.57 7.72 4.06
C THR A 25 -0.65 6.82 4.03
N PHE A 26 -1.73 7.25 3.38
CA PHE A 26 -3.01 6.53 3.41
C PHE A 26 -3.03 5.34 2.46
N GLY A 27 -2.50 5.51 1.24
CA GLY A 27 -2.38 4.42 0.28
C GLY A 27 -1.41 3.36 0.76
N GLY A 28 -0.23 3.77 1.24
CA GLY A 28 0.75 2.86 1.83
C GLY A 28 0.16 2.05 2.98
N TYR A 29 -0.55 2.72 3.90
CA TYR A 29 -1.20 2.05 5.03
C TYR A 29 -2.25 1.03 4.56
N ALA A 30 -3.15 1.43 3.65
CA ALA A 30 -4.18 0.55 3.12
C ALA A 30 -3.58 -0.68 2.41
N PHE A 31 -2.51 -0.49 1.63
CA PHE A 31 -1.79 -1.59 0.99
C PHE A 31 -1.19 -2.54 2.02
N THR A 32 -0.57 -2.02 3.08
CA THR A 32 0.04 -2.85 4.12
C THR A 32 -0.95 -3.61 4.98
N VAL A 33 -2.16 -3.08 5.19
CA VAL A 33 -3.25 -3.83 5.83
C VAL A 33 -3.63 -5.04 4.97
N GLY A 34 -3.78 -4.84 3.65
CA GLY A 34 -4.05 -5.95 2.72
C GLY A 34 -2.92 -6.97 2.68
N PHE A 35 -1.67 -6.50 2.62
CA PHE A 35 -0.49 -7.35 2.64
C PHE A 35 -0.40 -8.17 3.94
N PHE A 36 -0.60 -7.54 5.10
CA PHE A 36 -0.60 -8.22 6.40
C PHE A 36 -1.66 -9.33 6.44
N ALA A 37 -2.90 -9.02 6.03
CA ALA A 37 -3.99 -9.99 6.03
C ALA A 37 -3.70 -11.17 5.09
N PHE A 38 -3.21 -10.91 3.88
CA PHE A 38 -2.85 -11.95 2.93
C PHE A 38 -1.65 -12.79 3.41
N PHE A 39 -0.58 -12.14 3.85
CA PHE A 39 0.68 -12.81 4.15
C PHE A 39 0.62 -13.63 5.44
N SER A 40 -0.13 -13.17 6.45
CA SER A 40 -0.36 -13.96 7.67
C SER A 40 -1.12 -15.27 7.38
N VAL A 41 -2.14 -15.23 6.50
CA VAL A 41 -2.86 -16.43 6.05
C VAL A 41 -1.96 -17.32 5.20
N LEU A 42 -1.15 -16.74 4.31
CA LEU A 42 -0.21 -17.49 3.50
C LEU A 42 0.82 -18.26 4.35
N LEU A 43 1.37 -17.62 5.38
CA LEU A 43 2.32 -18.27 6.30
C LEU A 43 1.64 -19.38 7.11
N ALA A 44 0.41 -19.16 7.57
CA ALA A 44 -0.36 -20.22 8.23
C ALA A 44 -0.59 -21.43 7.31
N LEU A 45 -0.85 -21.20 6.01
CA LEU A 45 -0.96 -22.28 5.00
C LEU A 45 0.36 -23.03 4.78
N LEU A 46 1.50 -22.39 5.04
CA LEU A 46 2.82 -23.02 4.98
C LEU A 46 3.16 -23.83 6.25
N GLY A 47 2.24 -23.89 7.22
CA GLY A 47 2.40 -24.66 8.46
C GLY A 47 2.98 -23.88 9.64
N GLU A 48 3.14 -22.56 9.51
CA GLU A 48 3.60 -21.71 10.61
C GLU A 48 2.55 -21.61 11.71
N SER A 49 3.02 -21.46 12.96
CA SER A 49 2.10 -21.20 14.07
C SER A 49 1.38 -19.85 13.87
N PRO A 50 0.12 -19.69 14.29
CA PRO A 50 -0.61 -18.43 14.07
C PRO A 50 0.09 -17.20 14.64
N VAL A 51 0.76 -17.37 15.79
CA VAL A 51 1.52 -16.29 16.45
C VAL A 51 2.76 -15.92 15.65
N GLU A 52 3.51 -16.91 15.16
CA GLU A 52 4.72 -16.71 14.36
C GLU A 52 4.40 -16.13 12.98
N ALA A 53 3.34 -16.61 12.34
CA ALA A 53 2.81 -16.06 11.09
C ALA A 53 2.43 -14.58 11.23
N MET A 54 1.73 -14.20 12.32
CA MET A 54 1.42 -12.80 12.61
C MET A 54 2.68 -11.97 12.83
N PHE A 55 3.65 -12.51 13.57
CA PHE A 55 4.90 -11.80 13.86
C PHE A 55 5.69 -11.49 12.57
N TRP A 56 5.90 -12.51 11.72
CA TRP A 56 6.55 -12.33 10.42
C TRP A 56 5.77 -11.41 9.49
N ALA A 57 4.44 -11.47 9.51
CA ALA A 57 3.59 -10.58 8.73
C ALA A 57 3.69 -9.12 9.19
N VAL A 58 3.72 -8.84 10.49
CA VAL A 58 3.92 -7.47 11.01
C VAL A 58 5.29 -6.94 10.62
N LEU A 59 6.36 -7.71 10.87
CA LEU A 59 7.73 -7.30 10.54
C LEU A 59 7.88 -6.99 9.05
N SER A 60 7.37 -7.87 8.19
CA SER A 60 7.40 -7.69 6.73
C SER A 60 6.57 -6.48 6.32
N SER A 61 5.41 -6.26 6.94
CA SER A 61 4.54 -5.12 6.64
C SER A 61 5.20 -3.78 6.90
N PHE A 62 6.07 -3.68 7.92
CA PHE A 62 6.81 -2.44 8.19
C PHE A 62 7.80 -2.10 7.06
N LEU A 63 8.50 -3.11 6.55
CA LEU A 63 9.40 -2.97 5.40
C LEU A 63 8.62 -2.59 4.14
N ILE A 64 7.52 -3.29 3.88
CA ILE A 64 6.65 -3.04 2.73
C ILE A 64 6.05 -1.62 2.78
N TYR A 65 5.58 -1.16 3.94
CA TYR A 65 5.06 0.20 4.10
C TYR A 65 6.11 1.24 3.70
N THR A 66 7.34 1.06 4.20
CA THR A 66 8.45 1.96 3.91
C THR A 66 8.77 2.01 2.41
N LEU A 67 8.85 0.85 1.76
CA LEU A 67 9.10 0.76 0.32
C LEU A 67 7.97 1.41 -0.50
N VAL A 68 6.72 1.15 -0.13
CA VAL A 68 5.55 1.74 -0.80
C VAL A 68 5.50 3.25 -0.62
N ALA A 69 5.81 3.76 0.57
CA ALA A 69 5.84 5.20 0.84
C ALA A 69 6.94 5.90 0.01
N ILE A 70 8.14 5.32 -0.05
CA ILE A 70 9.24 5.84 -0.89
C ILE A 70 8.85 5.81 -2.37
N TRP A 71 8.24 4.72 -2.82
CA TRP A 71 7.82 4.57 -4.21
C TRP A 71 6.71 5.58 -4.58
N ALA A 72 5.71 5.77 -3.72
CA ALA A 72 4.66 6.77 -3.91
C ALA A 72 5.21 8.20 -3.99
N ALA A 73 6.25 8.51 -3.20
CA ALA A 73 6.92 9.81 -3.25
C ALA A 73 7.76 10.00 -4.53
N ALA A 74 8.49 8.97 -4.96
CA ALA A 74 9.45 9.04 -6.07
C ALA A 74 8.81 8.86 -7.47
N THR A 75 7.60 8.32 -7.57
CA THR A 75 7.04 7.93 -8.88
C THR A 75 6.83 9.12 -9.83
N PRO A 76 7.11 9.00 -11.14
CA PRO A 76 6.79 10.04 -12.11
C PRO A 76 5.30 10.09 -12.45
N ARG A 77 4.57 8.98 -12.29
CA ARG A 77 3.15 8.84 -12.68
C ARG A 77 2.29 8.48 -11.46
N PRO A 78 1.84 9.48 -10.68
CA PRO A 78 1.16 9.23 -9.40
C PRO A 78 -0.12 8.42 -9.55
N TRP A 79 -0.88 8.62 -10.63
CA TRP A 79 -2.13 7.89 -10.88
C TRP A 79 -1.94 6.38 -11.08
N ILE A 80 -0.85 5.96 -11.77
CA ILE A 80 -0.54 4.52 -11.95
C ILE A 80 -0.18 3.91 -10.60
N THR A 81 0.70 4.58 -9.85
CA THR A 81 1.11 4.13 -8.53
C THR A 81 -0.08 4.04 -7.58
N SER A 82 -1.02 5.00 -7.63
CA SER A 82 -2.26 4.91 -6.86
C SER A 82 -3.11 3.70 -7.23
N ALA A 83 -3.27 3.42 -8.52
CA ALA A 83 -4.02 2.25 -8.97
C ALA A 83 -3.36 0.94 -8.49
N ILE A 84 -2.03 0.85 -8.51
CA ILE A 84 -1.31 -0.34 -8.02
C ILE A 84 -1.40 -0.47 -6.50
N ILE A 85 -1.22 0.61 -5.75
CA ILE A 85 -1.29 0.59 -4.28
C ILE A 85 -2.71 0.25 -3.82
N VAL A 86 -3.72 0.95 -4.34
CA VAL A 86 -5.11 0.71 -3.93
C VAL A 86 -5.61 -0.61 -4.47
N GLY A 87 -5.36 -0.90 -5.76
CA GLY A 87 -5.81 -2.13 -6.41
C GLY A 87 -5.12 -3.37 -5.85
N GLY A 88 -3.80 -3.31 -5.61
CA GLY A 88 -3.05 -4.39 -4.98
C GLY A 88 -3.52 -4.65 -3.54
N GLY A 89 -3.70 -3.59 -2.75
CA GLY A 89 -4.26 -3.69 -1.39
C GLY A 89 -5.63 -4.35 -1.38
N ALA A 90 -6.55 -3.86 -2.22
CA ALA A 90 -7.90 -4.41 -2.34
C ALA A 90 -7.91 -5.86 -2.83
N ALA A 91 -7.06 -6.21 -3.79
CA ALA A 91 -6.92 -7.58 -4.27
C ALA A 91 -6.43 -8.53 -3.16
N MET A 92 -5.42 -8.11 -2.39
CA MET A 92 -4.94 -8.91 -1.25
C MET A 92 -6.02 -9.10 -0.18
N ILE A 93 -6.80 -8.05 0.13
CA ILE A 93 -7.94 -8.15 1.06
C ILE A 93 -9.01 -9.12 0.52
N GLY A 94 -9.29 -9.10 -0.77
CA GLY A 94 -10.28 -9.99 -1.39
C GLY A 94 -9.82 -11.45 -1.47
N VAL A 95 -8.52 -11.69 -1.67
CA VAL A 95 -7.95 -13.04 -1.78
C VAL A 95 -7.70 -13.68 -0.41
N ALA A 96 -7.34 -12.91 0.61
CA ALA A 96 -7.08 -13.40 1.96
C ALA A 96 -8.18 -14.31 2.53
N PRO A 97 -9.49 -13.97 2.49
CA PRO A 97 -10.55 -14.86 3.01
C PRO A 97 -10.73 -16.14 2.19
N ILE A 98 -10.47 -16.08 0.88
CA ILE A 98 -10.52 -17.27 0.00
C ILE A 98 -9.42 -18.27 0.40
N LEU A 99 -8.21 -17.76 0.68
CA LEU A 99 -7.11 -18.57 1.19
C LEU A 99 -7.39 -19.09 2.61
N ALA A 100 -7.96 -18.25 3.48
CA ALA A 100 -8.28 -18.64 4.85
C ALA A 100 -9.34 -19.77 4.89
N ALA A 101 -10.25 -19.82 3.93
CA ALA A 101 -11.20 -20.92 3.80
C ALA A 101 -10.53 -22.28 3.54
N GLN A 102 -9.32 -22.30 2.98
CA GLN A 102 -8.55 -23.54 2.78
C GLN A 102 -7.89 -24.05 4.07
N LEU A 103 -7.65 -23.19 5.07
CA LEU A 103 -7.11 -23.59 6.38
C LEU A 103 -8.15 -24.29 7.27
N GLY A 104 -9.44 -24.12 6.98
CA GLY A 104 -10.55 -24.72 7.73
C GLY A 104 -11.04 -26.06 7.20
N GLN A 105 -10.43 -26.58 6.12
CA GLN A 105 -10.64 -27.94 5.60
C GLN A 105 -9.50 -28.85 6.04
#